data_AF-A0A2K6SJ06-F1
#
_entry.id   AF-A0A2K6SJ06-F1
#
_cell.length_a   1.000
_cell.length_b   1.000
_cell.length_c   1.000
_cell.angle_alpha   90.00
_cell.angle_beta   90.00
_cell.angle_gamma   90.00
#
_symmetry.space_group_name_H-M   'P 1'
#
loop_
_entity.id
_entity.type
_entity.pdbx_description
1 polymer ?
#
loop_
_entity_poly.entity_id
_entity_poly.type
_entity_poly.pdbx_seq_one_letter_code
_entity_poly.pdbx_strand_id
1 'polypeptide(L)'
;MMEESGIETTPPGTPPPNPAGLPATAVSSTPVPLGLLPTPITQQASLTSLAQGTGTTSAITFPEEQEDPRINRGQDEASASGIWGFIKGVAGNPMVKSVLDKTKHSVESMITTLDPGMAPYIKSGGELDIVVTSNKEVKVAAVRDAFQEVFGLAVVVGEAGQSNIAPQPVGYAAGLKGAQERIDSLRRTGVIHEKQIAVSVENFIAELLPDAQSLTPPDYNLRWSGLLVTVGEVLEKSLLNVSRTDWHMAFTGMSCRQMIYSAARAIAGMYKQRLPPRTV
;
A
#
# COMPACT_ATOMS: atom_id res chain seq x y z
N MET A 1 46.37 21.24 -55.40
CA MET A 1 45.19 21.21 -56.28
C MET A 1 44.12 20.43 -55.55
N MET A 2 43.04 21.11 -55.16
CA MET A 2 41.83 20.49 -54.62
C MET A 2 41.14 19.72 -55.74
N GLU A 3 40.65 18.51 -55.45
CA GLU A 3 39.50 17.97 -56.16
C GLU A 3 38.47 17.52 -55.12
N GLU A 4 37.26 18.04 -55.31
CA GLU A 4 36.11 18.04 -54.44
C GLU A 4 35.04 17.12 -55.04
N SER A 5 34.21 16.56 -54.16
CA SER A 5 32.76 16.36 -54.37
C SER A 5 32.20 15.12 -55.06
N GLY A 6 31.20 14.54 -54.35
CA GLY A 6 30.07 13.84 -54.95
C GLY A 6 29.54 12.64 -54.17
N ILE A 7 28.97 12.81 -52.96
CA ILE A 7 28.11 11.78 -52.34
C ILE A 7 26.66 11.98 -52.78
N GLU A 8 26.16 11.02 -53.55
CA GLU A 8 24.79 10.95 -54.06
C GLU A 8 23.83 10.58 -52.93
N THR A 9 22.96 11.51 -52.53
CA THR A 9 21.92 11.30 -51.52
C THR A 9 20.59 11.01 -52.21
N THR A 10 20.18 9.74 -52.22
CA THR A 10 18.83 9.35 -52.65
C THR A 10 17.85 9.50 -51.47
N PRO A 11 16.70 10.18 -51.62
CA PRO A 11 15.71 10.28 -50.55
C PRO A 11 14.87 8.99 -50.41
N PRO A 12 14.46 8.60 -49.20
CA PRO A 12 13.58 7.45 -49.01
C PRO A 12 12.15 7.76 -49.48
N GLY A 13 11.62 6.87 -50.32
CA GLY A 13 10.31 6.98 -50.95
C GLY A 13 9.12 6.90 -49.99
N THR A 14 8.10 7.69 -50.31
CA THR A 14 6.80 7.75 -49.63
C THR A 14 5.93 6.53 -50.02
N PRO A 15 5.19 5.89 -49.08
CA PRO A 15 4.29 4.80 -49.43
C PRO A 15 2.99 5.31 -50.09
N PRO A 16 2.40 4.58 -51.05
CA PRO A 16 1.16 4.96 -51.70
C PRO A 16 -0.09 4.70 -50.84
N PRO A 17 -1.20 5.44 -51.07
CA PRO A 17 -2.44 5.30 -50.31
C PRO A 17 -3.30 4.11 -50.77
N ASN A 18 -4.03 3.57 -49.79
CA ASN A 18 -4.96 2.44 -49.90
C ASN A 18 -6.22 2.78 -50.74
N PRO A 19 -6.78 1.88 -51.56
CA PRO A 19 -8.13 2.01 -52.07
C PRO A 19 -9.15 1.22 -51.24
N ALA A 20 -10.35 1.79 -51.18
CA ALA A 20 -11.49 1.46 -50.34
C ALA A 20 -12.21 0.14 -50.68
N GLY A 21 -12.83 -0.45 -49.64
CA GLY A 21 -14.27 -0.74 -49.65
C GLY A 21 -14.70 -2.18 -49.92
N LEU A 22 -15.39 -2.78 -48.93
CA LEU A 22 -16.72 -3.44 -48.98
C LEU A 22 -16.92 -4.39 -47.76
N PRO A 23 -18.16 -4.74 -47.38
CA PRO A 23 -18.70 -4.39 -46.07
C PRO A 23 -18.76 -5.54 -45.04
N ALA A 24 -18.94 -5.14 -43.78
CA ALA A 24 -19.19 -5.98 -42.63
C ALA A 24 -20.47 -6.82 -42.79
N THR A 25 -20.32 -8.14 -42.79
CA THR A 25 -21.40 -9.09 -42.54
C THR A 25 -21.56 -9.27 -41.03
N ALA A 26 -22.69 -8.78 -40.52
CA ALA A 26 -23.19 -9.07 -39.18
C ALA A 26 -23.44 -10.59 -39.03
N VAL A 27 -22.88 -11.19 -37.98
CA VAL A 27 -23.31 -12.51 -37.51
C VAL A 27 -24.15 -12.33 -36.25
N SER A 28 -25.41 -12.71 -36.40
CA SER A 28 -26.45 -12.73 -35.38
C SER A 28 -26.11 -13.71 -34.25
N SER A 29 -26.02 -13.20 -33.02
CA SER A 29 -25.92 -13.99 -31.79
C SER A 29 -27.28 -14.57 -31.41
N THR A 30 -27.41 -15.90 -31.41
CA THR A 30 -28.55 -16.62 -30.84
C THR A 30 -28.38 -16.79 -29.32
N PRO A 31 -29.43 -16.61 -28.49
CA PRO A 31 -29.34 -16.77 -27.05
C PRO A 31 -29.33 -18.26 -26.64
N VAL A 32 -28.41 -18.61 -25.73
CA VAL A 32 -28.32 -19.93 -25.10
C VAL A 32 -29.19 -19.94 -23.83
N PRO A 33 -30.05 -20.93 -23.58
CA PRO A 33 -30.89 -20.95 -22.39
C PRO A 33 -30.10 -21.35 -21.13
N LEU A 34 -30.43 -20.68 -20.01
CA LEU A 34 -29.96 -20.96 -18.65
C LEU A 34 -30.31 -22.40 -18.22
N GLY A 35 -29.29 -23.17 -17.84
CA GLY A 35 -29.42 -24.50 -17.24
C GLY A 35 -28.68 -24.63 -15.91
N LEU A 36 -29.45 -24.61 -14.82
CA LEU A 36 -29.34 -25.40 -13.58
C LEU A 36 -27.94 -25.61 -12.93
N LEU A 37 -27.76 -24.95 -11.79
CA LEU A 37 -26.77 -25.25 -10.75
C LEU A 37 -26.96 -26.65 -10.11
N PRO A 38 -25.89 -27.39 -9.79
CA PRO A 38 -25.91 -28.42 -8.76
C PRO A 38 -25.54 -27.84 -7.38
N THR A 39 -26.24 -28.29 -6.35
CA THR A 39 -26.08 -27.93 -4.93
C THR A 39 -24.79 -28.49 -4.30
N PRO A 40 -24.16 -27.78 -3.35
CA PRO A 40 -23.06 -28.35 -2.56
C PRO A 40 -23.58 -29.26 -1.44
N ILE A 41 -22.94 -30.42 -1.33
CA ILE A 41 -23.08 -31.45 -0.30
C ILE A 41 -22.85 -30.85 1.10
N THR A 42 -23.80 -31.09 2.00
CA THR A 42 -23.66 -30.87 3.45
C THR A 42 -22.78 -31.98 4.03
N GLN A 43 -21.55 -31.66 4.44
CA GLN A 43 -20.77 -32.55 5.29
C GLN A 43 -20.89 -32.06 6.74
N GLN A 44 -21.71 -32.76 7.52
CA GLN A 44 -21.81 -32.61 8.97
C GLN A 44 -20.50 -33.06 9.62
N ALA A 45 -19.88 -32.18 10.39
CA ALA A 45 -18.91 -32.56 11.42
C ALA A 45 -19.64 -32.55 12.78
N SER A 46 -19.68 -33.73 13.37
CA SER A 46 -20.30 -34.03 14.66
C SER A 46 -19.54 -33.33 15.81
N LEU A 47 -20.32 -32.78 16.74
CA LEU A 47 -19.85 -32.24 18.01
C LEU A 47 -19.84 -33.40 19.03
N THR A 48 -18.67 -33.72 19.59
CA THR A 48 -18.59 -34.59 20.78
C THR A 48 -17.98 -33.79 21.92
N SER A 49 -18.85 -33.44 22.87
CA SER A 49 -18.48 -33.01 24.22
C SER A 49 -18.19 -34.24 25.07
N LEU A 50 -17.11 -34.20 25.87
CA LEU A 50 -16.97 -34.98 27.11
C LEU A 50 -16.02 -34.25 28.04
N ALA A 51 -16.43 -34.21 29.31
CA ALA A 51 -15.87 -33.41 30.38
C ALA A 51 -14.88 -34.18 31.28
N GLN A 52 -14.10 -33.36 32.00
CA GLN A 52 -13.64 -33.51 33.40
C GLN A 52 -12.35 -34.27 33.78
N GLY A 53 -11.50 -33.50 34.49
CA GLY A 53 -10.63 -33.89 35.61
C GLY A 53 -9.13 -33.91 35.26
N THR A 54 -8.17 -33.39 36.04
CA THR A 54 -8.08 -32.79 37.38
C THR A 54 -6.62 -32.35 37.60
N GLY A 55 -6.38 -31.27 38.36
CA GLY A 55 -5.06 -30.87 38.91
C GLY A 55 -4.18 -30.10 37.91
N THR A 56 -3.53 -28.97 38.22
CA THR A 56 -2.99 -28.45 39.48
C THR A 56 -2.78 -26.94 39.29
N THR A 57 -3.28 -26.11 40.21
CA THR A 57 -3.00 -24.67 40.25
C THR A 57 -2.26 -24.33 41.56
N SER A 58 -1.23 -23.51 41.47
CA SER A 58 -0.64 -22.76 42.58
C SER A 58 -0.75 -21.29 42.17
N ALA A 59 -1.62 -20.51 42.81
CA ALA A 59 -1.41 -19.79 44.08
C ALA A 59 -0.43 -18.62 43.93
N ILE A 60 -0.96 -17.39 43.97
CA ILE A 60 -0.78 -16.42 45.06
C ILE A 60 -1.80 -15.29 44.84
N THR A 61 -2.61 -15.05 45.88
CA THR A 61 -3.66 -14.03 46.03
C THR A 61 -3.22 -13.08 47.14
N PHE A 62 -3.49 -11.78 47.03
CA PHE A 62 -3.74 -10.86 48.17
C PHE A 62 -4.51 -9.60 47.67
N PRO A 63 -5.29 -8.92 48.53
CA PRO A 63 -6.74 -8.82 48.35
C PRO A 63 -7.27 -7.43 47.97
N GLU A 64 -8.48 -7.43 47.42
CA GLU A 64 -9.35 -6.27 47.19
C GLU A 64 -10.45 -6.29 48.26
N GLU A 65 -10.64 -5.19 49.00
CA GLU A 65 -11.80 -4.98 49.87
C GLU A 65 -12.50 -3.66 49.51
N GLN A 66 -13.80 -3.81 49.25
CA GLN A 66 -14.80 -2.81 48.92
C GLN A 66 -15.77 -2.66 50.11
N GLU A 67 -16.08 -1.39 50.48
CA GLU A 67 -17.27 -0.76 51.17
C GLU A 67 -17.99 -1.49 52.34
N ASP A 68 -18.54 -0.87 53.41
CA ASP A 68 -19.55 0.22 53.51
C ASP A 68 -19.78 0.63 55.03
N PRO A 69 -20.85 1.32 55.54
CA PRO A 69 -20.81 2.69 56.11
C PRO A 69 -21.37 2.89 57.56
N ARG A 70 -21.36 4.17 58.03
CA ARG A 70 -22.08 4.83 59.17
C ARG A 70 -21.37 4.71 60.54
N ILE A 71 -21.13 5.74 61.38
CA ILE A 71 -21.97 6.85 61.86
C ILE A 71 -21.11 8.05 62.38
N ASN A 72 -21.34 9.23 61.78
CA ASN A 72 -21.45 10.63 62.25
C ASN A 72 -20.70 11.27 63.49
N ARG A 73 -20.25 12.53 63.22
CA ARG A 73 -20.19 13.76 64.08
C ARG A 73 -18.88 14.01 64.87
N GLY A 74 -18.18 15.15 64.86
CA GLY A 74 -18.27 16.49 64.24
C GLY A 74 -17.33 17.49 64.99
N GLN A 75 -16.92 18.59 64.31
CA GLN A 75 -16.24 19.85 64.76
C GLN A 75 -14.71 19.85 64.95
N ASP A 76 -13.93 20.54 64.07
CA ASP A 76 -13.49 21.97 64.05
C ASP A 76 -12.07 22.06 64.67
N GLU A 77 -11.04 22.76 64.20
CA GLU A 77 -10.78 23.71 63.12
C GLU A 77 -9.23 23.85 63.00
N ALA A 78 -8.74 24.16 61.79
CA ALA A 78 -7.52 24.88 61.44
C ALA A 78 -6.18 24.72 62.23
N SER A 79 -5.20 24.19 61.51
CA SER A 79 -3.92 24.87 61.23
C SER A 79 -2.96 25.21 62.38
N ALA A 80 -1.96 24.35 62.63
CA ALA A 80 -0.53 24.72 62.74
C ALA A 80 0.36 23.53 63.17
N SER A 81 1.60 23.56 62.66
CA SER A 81 2.79 22.85 63.17
C SER A 81 2.87 21.34 62.92
N GLY A 82 3.88 20.76 62.27
CA GLY A 82 5.18 21.28 61.91
C GLY A 82 6.19 20.15 62.07
N ILE A 83 6.75 19.65 60.96
CA ILE A 83 8.05 18.97 61.00
C ILE A 83 8.85 19.29 59.74
N TRP A 84 9.59 20.39 59.84
CA TRP A 84 10.96 20.60 59.37
C TRP A 84 11.34 19.98 57.99
N GLY A 85 11.61 20.74 56.91
CA GLY A 85 12.19 22.08 56.83
C GLY A 85 13.68 22.04 56.53
N PHE A 86 14.09 21.59 55.33
CA PHE A 86 15.49 21.71 54.91
C PHE A 86 15.75 21.97 53.41
N ILE A 87 14.82 22.56 52.65
CA ILE A 87 15.24 23.18 51.38
C ILE A 87 14.51 24.50 51.09
N LYS A 88 14.96 25.56 51.77
CA LYS A 88 14.69 26.95 51.41
C LYS A 88 16.03 27.66 51.20
N GLY A 89 16.31 28.00 49.94
CA GLY A 89 17.04 29.21 49.57
C GLY A 89 18.57 29.15 49.46
N VAL A 90 19.05 28.93 48.24
CA VAL A 90 20.23 29.62 47.67
C VAL A 90 19.79 29.98 46.25
N ALA A 91 19.34 31.22 46.04
CA ALA A 91 20.12 32.28 45.40
C ALA A 91 20.56 31.91 43.98
N GLY A 92 20.10 32.71 43.01
CA GLY A 92 20.13 32.43 41.59
C GLY A 92 21.50 32.04 41.02
N ASN A 93 21.46 31.09 40.09
CA ASN A 93 22.53 30.82 39.14
C ASN A 93 21.91 30.29 37.82
N PRO A 94 22.14 30.91 36.66
CA PRO A 94 21.52 30.53 35.38
C PRO A 94 22.20 29.31 34.70
N MET A 95 22.68 28.34 35.48
CA MET A 95 23.55 27.25 34.97
C MET A 95 23.25 25.89 35.61
N VAL A 96 21.98 25.47 35.66
CA VAL A 96 21.62 24.08 36.00
C VAL A 96 20.48 23.52 35.13
N LYS A 97 20.36 24.02 33.89
CA LYS A 97 19.55 23.37 32.85
C LYS A 97 20.28 22.22 32.16
N SER A 98 21.59 22.05 32.42
CA SER A 98 22.47 21.21 31.61
C SER A 98 22.55 19.72 32.01
N VAL A 99 21.89 19.29 33.09
CA VAL A 99 21.91 17.87 33.53
C VAL A 99 20.54 17.19 33.54
N LEU A 100 19.44 17.92 33.30
CA LEU A 100 18.14 17.30 33.02
C LEU A 100 17.91 17.07 31.51
N ASP A 101 18.62 17.79 30.64
CA ASP A 101 18.55 17.58 29.18
C ASP A 101 19.46 16.43 28.69
N LYS A 102 20.33 15.88 29.55
CA LYS A 102 21.28 14.82 29.18
C LYS A 102 20.72 13.40 29.21
N THR A 103 19.53 13.16 29.76
CA THR A 103 18.93 11.80 29.73
C THR A 103 18.06 11.57 28.49
N LYS A 104 17.65 12.63 27.77
CA LYS A 104 16.84 12.49 26.54
C LYS A 104 17.64 12.44 25.24
N HIS A 105 18.96 12.66 25.29
CA HIS A 105 19.86 12.64 24.13
C HIS A 105 20.95 11.55 24.18
N SER A 106 20.94 10.67 25.18
CA SER A 106 22.03 9.71 25.41
C SER A 106 21.84 8.33 24.74
N VAL A 107 21.05 8.22 23.68
CA VAL A 107 20.88 6.94 22.94
C VAL A 107 21.12 7.06 21.43
N GLU A 108 21.44 8.25 20.89
CA GLU A 108 21.74 8.39 19.45
C GLU A 108 23.22 8.65 19.13
N SER A 109 24.11 8.73 20.13
CA SER A 109 25.50 9.16 19.89
C SER A 109 26.53 8.05 19.67
N MET A 110 26.13 6.79 19.47
CA MET A 110 27.07 5.74 19.05
C MET A 110 26.40 4.70 18.15
N ILE A 111 26.06 5.08 16.93
CA ILE A 111 26.20 4.19 15.78
C ILE A 111 26.94 5.05 14.75
N THR A 112 28.21 4.70 14.52
CA THR A 112 29.11 5.14 13.43
C THR A 112 28.64 6.36 12.65
N THR A 113 29.40 7.45 12.67
CA THR A 113 29.35 8.60 11.74
C THR A 113 28.78 8.24 10.36
N LEU A 114 27.45 8.20 10.23
CA LEU A 114 26.79 7.79 9.01
C LEU A 114 26.61 9.07 8.21
N ASP A 115 27.28 9.10 7.06
CA ASP A 115 26.99 10.01 5.96
C ASP A 115 25.46 10.17 5.86
N PRO A 116 24.90 11.39 5.79
CA PRO A 116 23.46 11.62 5.63
C PRO A 116 22.80 10.79 4.52
N GLY A 117 23.57 10.31 3.53
CA GLY A 117 23.13 9.36 2.50
C GLY A 117 22.85 7.93 2.98
N MET A 118 23.25 7.55 4.21
CA MET A 118 23.10 6.19 4.74
C MET A 118 22.07 6.05 5.88
N ALA A 119 21.40 7.14 6.27
CA ALA A 119 20.30 7.13 7.23
C ALA A 119 19.13 6.17 6.93
N PRO A 120 18.76 5.86 5.66
CA PRO A 120 17.69 4.90 5.39
C PRO A 120 18.07 3.45 5.74
N TYR A 121 19.37 3.11 5.82
CA TYR A 121 19.82 1.74 6.07
C TYR A 121 19.84 1.33 7.54
N ILE A 122 19.62 2.26 8.49
CA ILE A 122 19.57 1.94 9.93
C ILE A 122 18.13 1.67 10.40
N LYS A 123 17.13 2.12 9.64
CA LYS A 123 15.71 1.88 9.96
C LYS A 123 15.25 0.48 9.54
N SER A 124 16.11 -0.31 8.88
CA SER A 124 15.86 -1.71 8.53
C SER A 124 16.08 -2.63 9.73
N GLY A 125 15.24 -2.49 10.75
CA GLY A 125 15.01 -3.58 11.71
C GLY A 125 14.29 -4.78 11.08
N GLY A 126 13.83 -4.61 9.83
CA GLY A 126 13.35 -5.69 8.98
C GLY A 126 14.34 -6.02 7.86
N GLU A 127 14.40 -7.30 7.49
CA GLU A 127 15.35 -7.81 6.51
C GLU A 127 15.05 -7.38 5.06
N LEU A 128 13.86 -6.83 4.82
CA LEU A 128 13.46 -6.34 3.51
C LEU A 128 12.83 -4.96 3.65
N ASP A 129 13.44 -3.95 3.03
CA ASP A 129 12.89 -2.59 2.92
C ASP A 129 12.28 -2.39 1.52
N ILE A 130 10.98 -2.08 1.48
CA ILE A 130 10.17 -2.00 0.27
C ILE A 130 9.46 -0.67 0.22
N VAL A 131 9.53 -0.02 -0.93
CA VAL A 131 8.71 1.15 -1.22
C VAL A 131 7.61 0.79 -2.20
N VAL A 132 6.37 1.05 -1.81
CA VAL A 132 5.21 0.99 -2.68
C VAL A 132 5.05 2.36 -3.35
N THR A 133 4.97 2.40 -4.68
CA THR A 133 4.87 3.67 -5.43
C THR A 133 3.44 4.25 -5.42
N SER A 134 2.76 4.17 -4.28
CA SER A 134 1.46 4.75 -4.01
C SER A 134 1.35 5.07 -2.51
N ASN A 135 0.67 6.17 -2.18
CA ASN A 135 0.29 6.52 -0.80
C ASN A 135 -1.13 6.04 -0.41
N LYS A 136 -1.87 5.42 -1.33
CA LYS A 136 -3.20 4.86 -1.03
C LYS A 136 -3.07 3.61 -0.16
N GLU A 137 -3.62 3.65 1.06
CA GLU A 137 -3.49 2.55 2.02
C GLU A 137 -4.06 1.22 1.52
N VAL A 138 -5.09 1.23 0.67
CA VAL A 138 -5.60 0.01 0.01
C VAL A 138 -4.49 -0.74 -0.74
N LYS A 139 -3.56 -0.02 -1.38
CA LYS A 139 -2.40 -0.60 -2.06
C LYS A 139 -1.28 -0.92 -1.07
N VAL A 140 -0.92 0.04 -0.22
CA VAL A 140 0.22 -0.09 0.71
C VAL A 140 -0.01 -1.21 1.71
N ALA A 141 -1.17 -1.25 2.37
CA ALA A 141 -1.49 -2.30 3.33
C ALA A 141 -1.57 -3.68 2.68
N ALA A 142 -2.15 -3.80 1.48
CA ALA A 142 -2.21 -5.06 0.76
C ALA A 142 -0.82 -5.62 0.45
N VAL A 143 0.11 -4.76 0.01
CA VAL A 143 1.51 -5.15 -0.23
C VAL A 143 2.24 -5.43 1.09
N ARG A 144 2.04 -4.60 2.12
CA ARG A 144 2.63 -4.77 3.45
C ARG A 144 2.30 -6.15 4.02
N ASP A 145 1.02 -6.48 4.10
CA ASP A 145 0.56 -7.77 4.62
C ASP A 145 1.13 -8.94 3.82
N ALA A 146 1.10 -8.85 2.49
CA ALA A 146 1.59 -9.90 1.62
C ALA A 146 3.11 -10.17 1.79
N PHE A 147 3.91 -9.11 1.86
CA PHE A 147 5.36 -9.25 2.04
C PHE A 147 5.72 -9.64 3.48
N GLN A 148 5.01 -9.14 4.48
CA GLN A 148 5.21 -9.56 5.87
C GLN A 148 4.86 -11.04 6.07
N GLU A 149 3.85 -11.57 5.40
CA GLU A 149 3.55 -13.00 5.45
C GLU A 149 4.68 -13.86 4.85
N VAL A 150 5.25 -13.42 3.72
CA VAL A 150 6.28 -14.20 3.02
C VAL A 150 7.68 -14.07 3.66
N PHE A 151 8.02 -12.89 4.17
CA PHE A 151 9.35 -12.55 4.69
C PHE A 151 9.43 -12.40 6.22
N GLY A 152 8.30 -12.29 6.91
CA GLY A 152 8.22 -12.06 8.37
C GLY A 152 8.55 -10.62 8.76
N LEU A 153 9.76 -10.17 8.42
CA LEU A 153 10.32 -8.88 8.82
C LEU A 153 10.43 -7.90 7.63
N ALA A 154 9.36 -7.74 6.85
CA ALA A 154 9.34 -6.74 5.77
C ALA A 154 8.86 -5.38 6.28
N VAL A 155 9.66 -4.34 6.03
CA VAL A 155 9.28 -2.93 6.20
C VAL A 155 8.72 -2.44 4.87
N VAL A 156 7.50 -1.91 4.88
CA VAL A 156 6.82 -1.43 3.67
C VAL A 156 6.31 -0.01 3.88
N VAL A 157 6.85 0.92 3.10
CA VAL A 157 6.50 2.34 3.10
C VAL A 157 5.79 2.70 1.80
N GLY A 158 4.82 3.61 1.85
CA GLY A 158 4.10 4.09 0.68
C GLY A 158 4.55 5.48 0.28
N GLU A 159 5.00 5.64 -0.97
CA GLU A 159 5.45 6.92 -1.54
C GLU A 159 4.61 7.30 -2.76
N ALA A 160 4.28 8.58 -2.88
CA ALA A 160 3.39 9.06 -3.94
C ALA A 160 4.12 9.15 -5.31
N GLY A 161 4.11 8.06 -6.08
CA GLY A 161 4.65 8.04 -7.44
C GLY A 161 3.73 8.72 -8.45
N GLN A 162 4.31 9.41 -9.43
CA GLN A 162 3.59 10.09 -10.52
C GLN A 162 3.75 9.33 -11.84
N SER A 163 2.74 9.39 -12.70
CA SER A 163 2.75 8.79 -14.04
C SER A 163 1.99 9.68 -15.01
N ASN A 164 2.50 9.83 -16.23
CA ASN A 164 1.85 10.54 -17.33
C ASN A 164 0.97 9.60 -18.15
N ILE A 165 0.15 8.80 -17.46
CA ILE A 165 -0.78 7.84 -18.04
C ILE A 165 -2.21 8.27 -17.69
N ALA A 166 -3.14 7.98 -18.58
CA ALA A 166 -4.55 8.28 -18.40
C ALA A 166 -5.11 7.66 -17.10
N PRO A 167 -6.11 8.30 -16.44
CA PRO A 167 -6.75 7.78 -15.23
C PRO A 167 -7.29 6.35 -15.39
N GLN A 168 -7.74 6.00 -16.59
CA GLN A 168 -8.10 4.64 -16.97
C GLN A 168 -7.14 4.14 -18.05
N PRO A 169 -6.01 3.52 -17.68
CA PRO A 169 -5.10 2.92 -18.65
C PRO A 169 -5.81 1.82 -19.45
N VAL A 170 -5.55 1.77 -20.75
CA VAL A 170 -6.12 0.77 -21.67
C VAL A 170 -5.00 -0.05 -22.28
N GLY A 171 -5.09 -1.36 -22.13
CA GLY A 171 -4.11 -2.33 -22.59
C GLY A 171 -2.94 -2.53 -21.61
N TYR A 172 -2.32 -3.70 -21.72
CA TYR A 172 -1.19 -4.11 -20.88
C TYR A 172 -0.01 -3.15 -20.96
N ALA A 173 0.28 -2.61 -22.15
CA ALA A 173 1.40 -1.71 -22.37
C ALA A 173 1.23 -0.39 -21.58
N ALA A 174 0.03 0.18 -21.54
CA ALA A 174 -0.25 1.40 -20.79
C ALA A 174 -0.15 1.15 -19.28
N GLY A 175 -0.71 0.04 -18.79
CA GLY A 175 -0.59 -0.36 -17.39
C GLY A 175 0.87 -0.56 -16.95
N LEU A 176 1.65 -1.29 -17.76
CA LEU A 176 3.09 -1.49 -17.50
C LEU A 176 3.86 -0.17 -17.53
N LYS A 177 3.60 0.68 -18.52
CA LYS A 177 4.25 1.99 -18.64
C LYS A 177 3.94 2.88 -17.44
N GLY A 178 2.69 2.87 -16.96
CA GLY A 178 2.29 3.60 -15.75
C GLY A 178 3.06 3.14 -14.51
N ALA A 179 3.17 1.81 -14.34
CA ALA A 179 3.90 1.23 -13.21
C ALA A 179 5.38 1.64 -13.24
N GLN A 180 6.00 1.53 -14.43
CA GLN A 180 7.39 1.91 -14.64
C GLN A 180 7.61 3.40 -14.38
N GLU A 181 6.74 4.27 -14.91
CA GLU A 181 6.87 5.72 -14.70
C GLU A 181 6.74 6.12 -13.24
N ARG A 182 5.88 5.47 -12.46
CA ARG A 182 5.81 5.73 -11.02
C ARG A 182 7.11 5.39 -10.30
N ILE A 183 7.71 4.24 -10.62
CA ILE A 183 9.03 3.87 -10.06
C ILE A 183 10.09 4.88 -10.49
N ASP A 184 10.15 5.20 -11.78
CA ASP A 184 11.13 6.12 -12.34
C ASP A 184 10.96 7.54 -11.80
N SER A 185 9.73 7.96 -11.52
CA SER A 185 9.43 9.28 -10.93
C SER A 185 10.09 9.42 -9.56
N LEU A 186 9.91 8.43 -8.68
CA LEU A 186 10.47 8.45 -7.33
C LEU A 186 12.00 8.32 -7.33
N ARG A 187 12.56 7.55 -8.28
CA ARG A 187 14.01 7.45 -8.48
C ARG A 187 14.60 8.78 -8.94
N ARG A 188 13.97 9.42 -9.93
CA ARG A 188 14.41 10.71 -10.50
C ARG A 188 14.36 11.83 -9.48
N THR A 189 13.37 11.83 -8.59
CA THR A 189 13.25 12.83 -7.51
C THR A 189 14.12 12.52 -6.29
N GLY A 190 14.82 11.37 -6.27
CA GLY A 190 15.65 10.95 -5.15
C GLY A 190 14.89 10.49 -3.90
N VAL A 191 13.57 10.24 -4.02
CA VAL A 191 12.75 9.72 -2.92
C VAL A 191 13.12 8.27 -2.62
N ILE A 192 13.42 7.49 -3.67
CA ILE A 192 13.90 6.12 -3.54
C ILE A 192 15.23 5.95 -4.26
N HIS A 193 16.10 5.10 -3.70
CA HIS A 193 17.39 4.78 -4.29
C HIS A 193 17.24 3.77 -5.45
N GLU A 194 18.15 3.77 -6.43
CA GLU A 194 18.08 2.89 -7.61
C GLU A 194 18.00 1.40 -7.26
N LYS A 195 18.75 0.99 -6.24
CA LYS A 195 18.81 -0.40 -5.73
C LYS A 195 17.73 -0.76 -4.71
N GLN A 196 16.92 0.20 -4.27
CA GLN A 196 15.84 -0.08 -3.33
C GLN A 196 14.73 -0.86 -4.04
N ILE A 197 14.10 -1.79 -3.30
CA ILE A 197 13.02 -2.60 -3.85
C ILE A 197 11.77 -1.73 -3.95
N ALA A 198 11.29 -1.56 -5.18
CA ALA A 198 10.10 -0.78 -5.47
C ALA A 198 8.98 -1.69 -6.00
N VAL A 199 7.79 -1.56 -5.44
CA VAL A 199 6.58 -2.25 -5.90
C VAL A 199 5.59 -1.22 -6.41
N SER A 200 5.21 -1.36 -7.68
CA SER A 200 4.17 -0.53 -8.29
C SER A 200 2.94 -1.35 -8.61
N VAL A 201 1.76 -0.74 -8.45
CA VAL A 201 0.47 -1.39 -8.66
C VAL A 201 -0.37 -0.49 -9.56
N GLU A 202 -0.61 -0.92 -10.80
CA GLU A 202 -1.46 -0.22 -11.75
C GLU A 202 -2.71 -1.03 -12.08
N ASN A 203 -3.82 -0.31 -12.19
CA ASN A 203 -5.08 -0.86 -12.66
C ASN A 203 -5.23 -0.48 -14.13
N PHE A 204 -5.55 -1.42 -14.99
CA PHE A 204 -5.82 -1.17 -16.41
C PHE A 204 -6.99 -2.02 -16.89
N ILE A 205 -7.59 -1.64 -18.01
CA ILE A 205 -8.59 -2.45 -18.71
C ILE A 205 -7.97 -3.06 -19.96
N ALA A 206 -8.33 -4.30 -20.31
CA ALA A 206 -7.82 -4.94 -21.51
C ALA A 206 -8.46 -4.37 -22.78
N GLU A 207 -9.75 -4.02 -22.72
CA GLU A 207 -10.55 -3.58 -23.86
C GLU A 207 -11.27 -2.27 -23.56
N LEU A 208 -11.68 -1.54 -24.61
CA LEU A 208 -12.39 -0.28 -24.46
C LEU A 208 -13.84 -0.50 -24.00
N LEU A 209 -14.28 0.33 -23.06
CA LEU A 209 -15.70 0.48 -22.73
C LEU A 209 -16.31 1.55 -23.63
N PRO A 210 -17.33 1.23 -24.46
CA PRO A 210 -17.96 2.20 -25.35
C PRO A 210 -18.44 3.47 -24.63
N ASP A 211 -19.04 3.31 -23.46
CA ASP A 211 -19.53 4.42 -22.65
C ASP A 211 -18.38 5.34 -22.21
N ALA A 212 -17.31 4.79 -21.64
CA ALA A 212 -16.13 5.57 -21.23
C ALA A 212 -15.43 6.23 -22.43
N GLN A 213 -15.41 5.56 -23.58
CA GLN A 213 -14.85 6.10 -24.83
C GLN A 213 -15.64 7.31 -25.33
N SER A 214 -16.97 7.22 -25.31
CA SER A 214 -17.85 8.31 -25.75
C SER A 214 -17.75 9.56 -24.85
N LEU A 215 -17.48 9.35 -23.56
CA LEU A 215 -17.32 10.41 -22.57
C LEU A 215 -15.90 11.00 -22.53
N THR A 216 -14.94 10.40 -23.24
CA THR A 216 -13.56 10.90 -23.30
C THR A 216 -13.41 11.88 -24.47
N PRO A 217 -13.07 13.16 -24.24
CA PRO A 217 -12.94 14.15 -25.30
C PRO A 217 -11.94 13.74 -26.41
N PRO A 218 -12.18 14.09 -27.69
CA PRO A 218 -11.30 13.77 -28.81
C PRO A 218 -9.88 14.33 -28.69
N ASP A 219 -9.76 15.48 -28.06
CA ASP A 219 -8.54 16.25 -27.82
C ASP A 219 -7.84 15.92 -26.50
N TYR A 220 -8.31 14.89 -25.77
CA TYR A 220 -7.68 14.47 -24.52
C TYR A 220 -6.22 14.02 -24.73
N ASN A 221 -5.29 14.73 -24.10
CA ASN A 221 -3.85 14.62 -24.31
C ASN A 221 -3.23 13.26 -23.97
N LEU A 222 -3.84 12.47 -23.09
CA LEU A 222 -3.35 11.14 -22.71
C LEU A 222 -4.13 10.00 -23.39
N ARG A 223 -4.91 10.29 -24.45
CA ARG A 223 -5.65 9.27 -25.23
C ARG A 223 -4.80 8.11 -25.72
N TRP A 224 -3.52 8.36 -26.00
CA TRP A 224 -2.57 7.34 -26.43
C TRP A 224 -2.39 6.21 -25.39
N SER A 225 -2.68 6.50 -24.11
CA SER A 225 -2.50 5.58 -22.98
C SER A 225 -3.82 5.07 -22.39
N GLY A 226 -4.95 5.70 -22.73
CA GLY A 226 -6.26 5.25 -22.25
C GLY A 226 -7.31 6.35 -22.18
N LEU A 227 -8.25 6.20 -21.25
CA LEU A 227 -9.47 7.00 -21.16
C LEU A 227 -9.40 8.00 -19.99
N LEU A 228 -10.08 9.13 -20.16
CA LEU A 228 -10.23 10.11 -19.08
C LEU A 228 -11.19 9.59 -18.01
N VAL A 229 -12.25 8.90 -18.44
CA VAL A 229 -13.28 8.34 -17.56
C VAL A 229 -12.95 6.89 -17.19
N THR A 230 -13.05 6.58 -15.90
CA THR A 230 -12.77 5.26 -15.31
C THR A 230 -14.00 4.36 -15.29
N VAL A 231 -13.77 3.04 -15.24
CA VAL A 231 -14.85 2.04 -15.12
C VAL A 231 -15.74 2.32 -13.92
N GLY A 232 -15.13 2.68 -12.77
CA GLY A 232 -15.89 3.01 -11.57
C GLY A 232 -16.82 4.23 -11.74
N GLU A 233 -16.40 5.25 -12.51
CA GLU A 233 -17.25 6.42 -12.80
C GLU A 233 -18.40 6.08 -13.75
N VAL A 234 -18.19 5.16 -14.70
CA VAL A 234 -19.27 4.68 -15.57
C VAL A 234 -20.27 3.86 -14.78
N LEU A 235 -19.79 2.92 -13.96
CA LEU A 235 -20.66 2.03 -13.17
C LEU A 235 -21.47 2.79 -12.12
N GLU A 236 -20.88 3.77 -11.45
CA GLU A 236 -21.58 4.60 -10.46
C GLU A 236 -22.73 5.41 -11.08
N LYS A 237 -22.60 5.81 -12.35
CA LYS A 237 -23.68 6.50 -13.08
C LYS A 237 -24.77 5.55 -13.57
N SER A 238 -24.40 4.34 -13.97
CA SER A 238 -25.31 3.38 -14.59
C SER A 238 -26.04 2.47 -13.60
N LEU A 239 -25.50 2.29 -12.39
CA LEU A 239 -26.00 1.31 -11.42
C LEU A 239 -26.30 1.96 -10.07
N LEU A 240 -27.53 1.76 -9.60
CA LEU A 240 -27.95 2.17 -8.27
C LEU A 240 -27.21 1.32 -7.21
N ASN A 241 -26.75 1.98 -6.14
CA ASN A 241 -26.07 1.37 -4.97
C ASN A 241 -24.66 0.79 -5.20
N VAL A 242 -24.00 1.12 -6.32
CA VAL A 242 -22.59 0.76 -6.54
C VAL A 242 -21.72 2.01 -6.51
N SER A 243 -20.85 2.11 -5.50
CA SER A 243 -19.86 3.19 -5.40
C SER A 243 -18.72 2.99 -6.41
N ARG A 244 -18.16 4.11 -6.91
CA ARG A 244 -16.95 4.13 -7.73
C ARG A 244 -15.76 3.36 -7.11
N THR A 245 -15.66 3.27 -5.78
CA THR A 245 -14.53 2.57 -5.13
C THR A 245 -14.77 1.08 -4.94
N ASP A 246 -16.04 0.67 -4.89
CA ASP A 246 -16.45 -0.64 -4.38
C ASP A 246 -17.01 -1.56 -5.46
N TRP A 247 -17.01 -1.11 -6.72
CA TRP A 247 -17.52 -1.89 -7.85
C TRP A 247 -16.82 -3.25 -8.00
N HIS A 248 -15.53 -3.37 -7.65
CA HIS A 248 -14.83 -4.67 -7.66
C HIS A 248 -15.54 -5.67 -6.75
N MET A 249 -15.92 -5.25 -5.54
CA MET A 249 -16.63 -6.09 -4.58
C MET A 249 -18.01 -6.47 -5.11
N ALA A 250 -18.75 -5.50 -5.63
CA ALA A 250 -20.09 -5.72 -6.19
C ALA A 250 -20.11 -6.73 -7.34
N PHE A 251 -19.09 -6.71 -8.21
CA PHE A 251 -19.07 -7.54 -9.43
C PHE A 251 -18.28 -8.84 -9.31
N THR A 252 -17.21 -8.87 -8.51
CA THR A 252 -16.28 -10.00 -8.48
C THR A 252 -16.37 -10.82 -7.19
N GLY A 253 -17.05 -10.33 -6.15
CA GLY A 253 -16.97 -10.96 -4.83
C GLY A 253 -15.66 -10.66 -4.10
N MET A 254 -14.75 -9.87 -4.67
CA MET A 254 -13.46 -9.51 -4.07
C MET A 254 -13.25 -7.99 -4.05
N SER A 255 -12.77 -7.49 -2.92
CA SER A 255 -12.32 -6.09 -2.83
C SER A 255 -11.03 -5.89 -3.63
N CYS A 256 -10.81 -4.65 -4.09
CA CYS A 256 -9.56 -4.27 -4.75
C CYS A 256 -8.33 -4.60 -3.88
N ARG A 257 -8.42 -4.39 -2.55
CA ARG A 257 -7.37 -4.77 -1.59
C ARG A 257 -7.03 -6.26 -1.65
N GLN A 258 -8.04 -7.13 -1.65
CA GLN A 258 -7.83 -8.59 -1.68
C GLN A 258 -7.19 -9.03 -3.00
N MET A 259 -7.61 -8.45 -4.13
CA MET A 259 -7.00 -8.72 -5.43
C MET A 259 -5.51 -8.33 -5.43
N ILE A 260 -5.18 -7.14 -4.92
CA ILE A 260 -3.80 -6.66 -4.83
C ILE A 260 -2.97 -7.54 -3.89
N TYR A 261 -3.51 -7.90 -2.72
CA TYR A 261 -2.82 -8.75 -1.74
C TYR A 261 -2.46 -10.11 -2.36
N SER A 262 -3.39 -10.76 -3.06
CA SER A 262 -3.13 -12.05 -3.72
C SER A 262 -2.02 -11.94 -4.77
N ALA A 263 -2.02 -10.89 -5.58
CA ALA A 263 -0.98 -10.63 -6.57
C ALA A 263 0.37 -10.30 -5.91
N ALA A 264 0.38 -9.47 -4.88
CA ALA A 264 1.57 -9.08 -4.13
C ALA A 264 2.21 -10.29 -3.44
N ARG A 265 1.40 -11.20 -2.88
CA ARG A 265 1.88 -12.43 -2.23
C ARG A 265 2.57 -13.36 -3.22
N ALA A 266 2.01 -13.49 -4.43
CA ALA A 266 2.64 -14.25 -5.51
C ALA A 266 3.99 -13.63 -5.92
N ILE A 267 4.05 -12.30 -6.10
CA ILE A 267 5.29 -11.59 -6.44
C ILE A 267 6.33 -11.72 -5.33
N ALA A 268 5.93 -11.57 -4.06
CA ALA A 268 6.80 -11.75 -2.90
C ALA A 268 7.39 -13.16 -2.85
N GLY A 269 6.57 -14.19 -3.09
CA GLY A 269 7.02 -15.58 -3.17
C GLY A 269 8.02 -15.82 -4.31
N MET A 270 7.73 -15.32 -5.50
CA MET A 270 8.65 -15.39 -6.65
C MET A 270 9.96 -14.65 -6.38
N TYR A 271 9.90 -13.50 -5.70
CA TYR A 271 11.08 -12.74 -5.31
C TYR A 271 11.95 -13.52 -4.33
N LYS A 272 11.34 -14.12 -3.30
CA LYS A 272 12.03 -14.93 -2.29
C LYS A 272 12.80 -16.10 -2.91
N GLN A 273 12.23 -16.77 -3.92
CA GLN A 273 12.88 -17.88 -4.63
C GLN A 273 14.12 -17.46 -5.42
N ARG A 274 14.26 -16.17 -5.75
CA ARG A 274 15.42 -15.63 -6.48
C ARG A 274 16.50 -15.09 -5.55
N LEU A 275 16.23 -14.98 -4.25
CA LEU A 275 17.24 -14.56 -3.29
C LEU A 275 18.23 -15.72 -3.03
N PRO A 276 19.53 -15.41 -2.82
CA PRO A 276 20.49 -16.40 -2.40
C PRO A 276 20.02 -17.13 -1.13
N PRO A 277 20.29 -18.44 -0.98
CA PRO A 277 20.05 -19.14 0.28
C PRO A 277 20.79 -18.42 1.40
N ARG A 278 20.10 -18.18 2.53
CA ARG A 278 20.78 -17.67 3.72
C ARG A 278 21.81 -18.71 4.16
N THR A 279 23.09 -18.34 4.10
CA THR A 279 24.12 -19.04 4.86
C THR A 279 23.84 -18.77 6.34
N VAL A 280 23.35 -19.81 7.01
CA VAL A 280 23.11 -19.82 8.47
C VAL A 280 24.44 -19.93 9.20
#